data_AF-A0A920LNS6-F1
#
_entry.id   AF-A0A920LNS6-F1
#
_cell.length_a   1.000
_cell.length_b   1.000
_cell.length_c   1.000
_cell.angle_alpha   90.00
_cell.angle_beta   90.00
_cell.angle_gamma   90.00
#
_symmetry.space_group_name_H-M   'P 1'
#
loop_
_entity.id
_entity.type
_entity.pdbx_description
1 polymer ?
#
loop_
_entity_poly.entity_id
_entity_poly.type
_entity_poly.pdbx_seq_one_letter_code
_entity_poly.pdbx_strand_id
1 'polypeptide(L)' 'MTAPPSRVDRDLKLATAPADRTRILQAAQKQIAGDYVNGYLFQLARTGVSNARINGLWENAPTQANDLTGVSWSD' A
#
# COMPACT_ATOMS: atom_id res chain seq x y z
N MET A 1 -7.85 23.62 8.40
CA MET A 1 -6.54 23.95 9.01
C MET A 1 -5.59 22.82 8.69
N THR A 2 -4.81 22.94 7.62
CA THR A 2 -3.89 21.89 7.15
C THR A 2 -2.60 22.01 7.95
N ALA A 3 -2.26 21.00 8.77
CA ALA A 3 -0.99 21.00 9.48
C ALA A 3 0.18 21.09 8.49
N PRO A 4 1.26 21.83 8.79
CA PRO A 4 2.43 21.87 7.94
C PRO A 4 2.99 20.45 7.75
N PRO A 5 3.52 20.11 6.55
CA PRO A 5 4.01 18.77 6.28
C PRO A 5 5.13 18.43 7.27
N SER A 6 5.03 17.26 7.90
CA SER A 6 6.08 16.72 8.75
C SER A 6 7.39 16.64 7.96
N ARG A 7 8.53 16.71 8.64
CA ARG A 7 9.86 16.67 8.00
C ARG A 7 9.99 15.46 7.04
N VAL A 8 9.42 14.31 7.44
CA VAL A 8 9.38 13.08 6.64
C VAL A 8 8.61 13.27 5.32
N ASP A 9 7.43 13.89 5.34
CA ASP A 9 6.60 14.09 4.13
C ASP A 9 7.31 14.99 3.11
N ARG A 10 7.98 16.05 3.58
CA ARG A 10 8.77 16.94 2.73
C ARG A 10 9.92 16.20 2.06
N ASP A 11 10.73 15.48 2.84
CA ASP A 11 11.91 14.79 2.35
C ASP A 11 11.52 13.67 1.36
N LEU A 12 10.41 12.98 1.62
CA LEU A 12 9.88 11.93 0.75
C LEU A 12 9.39 12.47 -0.61
N LYS A 13 8.79 13.66 -0.63
CA LYS A 13 8.34 14.32 -1.87
C LYS A 13 9.49 14.77 -2.75
N LEU A 14 10.65 15.09 -2.16
CA LEU A 14 11.84 15.55 -2.88
C LEU A 14 12.77 14.41 -3.32
N ALA A 15 12.63 13.22 -2.74
CA ALA A 15 13.46 12.06 -3.09
C ALA A 15 13.16 11.55 -4.51
N THR A 16 14.16 11.64 -5.40
CA THR A 16 14.08 11.13 -6.78
C THR A 16 14.69 9.74 -6.93
N ALA A 17 15.67 9.39 -6.09
CA ALA A 17 16.29 8.08 -6.08
C ALA A 17 15.45 7.06 -5.28
N PRO A 18 15.19 5.84 -5.81
CA PRO A 18 14.44 4.81 -5.08
C PRO A 18 15.07 4.44 -3.72
N ALA A 19 16.41 4.41 -3.65
CA ALA A 19 17.13 4.08 -2.41
C ALA A 19 16.87 5.11 -1.29
N ASP A 20 16.85 6.40 -1.62
CA ASP A 20 16.54 7.46 -0.66
C ASP A 20 15.11 7.38 -0.18
N ARG A 21 14.17 7.11 -1.08
CA ARG A 21 12.76 6.91 -0.74
C ARG A 21 12.60 5.77 0.27
N THR A 22 13.23 4.62 0.01
CA THR A 22 13.23 3.47 0.91
C THR A 22 13.84 3.82 2.27
N ARG A 23 14.99 4.49 2.30
CA ARG A 23 15.66 4.90 3.54
C ARG A 23 14.78 5.80 4.41
N ILE A 24 14.13 6.79 3.79
CA ILE A 24 13.23 7.73 4.50
C ILE A 24 12.01 6.99 5.06
N LEU A 25 11.37 6.13 4.27
CA LEU A 25 10.21 5.34 4.71
C LEU A 25 10.55 4.40 5.87
N GLN A 26 11.70 3.73 5.81
CA GLN A 26 12.17 2.86 6.90
C GLN A 26 12.42 3.64 8.19
N ALA A 27 13.03 4.84 8.09
CA ALA A 27 13.25 5.69 9.25
C ALA A 27 11.93 6.13 9.89
N ALA A 28 10.94 6.51 9.06
CA ALA A 28 9.61 6.89 9.54
C ALA A 28 8.87 5.72 10.22
N GLN A 29 8.94 4.52 9.63
CA GLN A 29 8.35 3.32 10.22
C GLN A 29 8.98 2.98 11.58
N LYS A 30 10.31 3.07 11.71
CA LYS A 30 11.02 2.86 12.98
C LYS A 30 10.60 3.87 14.05
N GLN A 31 10.45 5.15 13.69
CA GLN A 31 9.98 6.17 14.61
C GLN A 31 8.58 5.84 15.14
N ILE A 32 7.63 5.56 14.24
CA ILE A 32 6.25 5.23 14.63
C ILE A 32 6.19 3.96 15.50
N ALA A 33 7.00 2.94 15.18
CA ALA A 33 7.09 1.73 15.97
C ALA A 33 7.71 1.95 17.36
N GLY A 34 8.73 2.80 17.46
CA GLY A 34 9.38 3.15 18.73
C GLY A 34 8.56 4.08 19.62
N ASP A 35 7.72 4.94 19.02
CA ASP A 35 6.83 5.86 19.74
C ASP A 35 5.52 5.18 20.19
N TYR A 36 5.27 3.92 19.76
CA TYR A 36 4.09 3.12 20.11
C TYR A 36 2.74 3.82 19.88
N VAL A 37 2.67 4.71 18.88
CA VAL A 37 1.48 5.53 18.64
C VAL A 37 0.29 4.73 18.06
N ASN A 38 0.54 3.52 17.57
CA ASN A 38 -0.48 2.59 17.06
C ASN A 38 -0.12 1.13 17.38
N GLY A 39 -1.12 0.28 17.56
CA GLY A 39 -0.97 -1.18 17.60
C GLY A 39 -1.19 -1.81 16.22
N TYR A 40 -0.16 -2.44 15.65
CA TYR A 40 -0.25 -3.14 14.37
C TYR A 40 -0.60 -4.61 14.60
N LEU A 41 -1.85 -5.00 14.32
CA LEU A 41 -2.37 -6.35 14.60
C LEU A 41 -2.24 -7.30 13.41
N PHE A 42 -2.81 -6.93 12.27
CA PHE A 42 -2.78 -7.70 11.03
C PHE A 42 -3.08 -6.79 9.84
N GLN A 43 -2.70 -7.26 8.65
CA GLN A 43 -3.18 -6.71 7.39
C GLN A 43 -4.25 -7.66 6.85
N LEU A 44 -5.44 -7.13 6.54
CA LEU A 44 -6.55 -7.94 6.03
C LEU A 44 -6.13 -8.65 4.74
N ALA A 45 -6.29 -9.97 4.73
CA ALA A 45 -6.11 -10.75 3.51
C ALA A 45 -7.17 -10.36 2.49
N ARG A 46 -6.82 -10.41 1.21
CA ARG A 46 -7.81 -10.30 0.14
C ARG A 46 -8.58 -11.60 0.04
N THR A 47 -9.71 -11.67 0.74
CA THR A 47 -10.60 -12.82 0.71
C THR A 47 -11.58 -12.71 -0.45
N GLY A 48 -11.70 -13.76 -1.26
CA GLY A 48 -12.68 -13.81 -2.34
C GLY A 48 -12.83 -15.22 -2.89
N VAL A 49 -14.00 -15.50 -3.47
CA VAL A 49 -14.27 -16.72 -4.23
C VAL A 49 -14.58 -16.30 -5.66
N SER A 50 -13.81 -16.81 -6.62
CA SER A 50 -14.03 -16.59 -8.04
C SER A 50 -14.37 -17.91 -8.74
N ASN A 51 -15.14 -17.81 -9.83
CA ASN A 51 -15.35 -18.96 -10.71
C ASN A 51 -14.02 -19.32 -11.38
N ALA A 52 -13.71 -20.62 -11.47
CA ALA A 52 -12.47 -21.11 -12.09
C ALA A 52 -12.32 -20.74 -13.58
N ARG A 53 -13.42 -20.37 -14.25
CA ARG A 53 -13.43 -19.90 -15.65
C ARG A 53 -13.24 -18.39 -15.80
N ILE A 54 -13.03 -17.65 -14.71
CA ILE A 54 -12.78 -16.21 -14.76
C ILE A 54 -11.29 -15.95 -14.86
N ASN A 55 -10.89 -15.17 -15.88
CA ASN A 55 -9.52 -14.74 -16.11
C ASN A 55 -9.38 -13.23 -15.85
N GLY A 56 -8.14 -12.78 -15.60
CA GLY A 56 -7.81 -11.36 -15.54
C GLY A 56 -8.16 -10.64 -14.22
N LEU A 57 -8.66 -11.36 -13.22
CA LEU A 57 -8.70 -10.83 -11.86
C LEU A 57 -7.27 -10.61 -11.37
N TRP A 58 -7.00 -9.40 -10.86
CA TRP A 58 -5.71 -9.11 -10.24
C TRP A 58 -5.50 -10.04 -9.06
N GLU A 59 -4.28 -10.46 -8.78
CA GLU A 59 -3.95 -11.24 -7.59
C GLU A 59 -3.73 -10.31 -6.38
N ASN A 60 -2.86 -9.30 -6.56
CA ASN A 60 -2.46 -8.35 -5.52
C ASN A 60 -2.92 -6.92 -5.86
N ALA A 61 -4.23 -6.65 -5.72
CA ALA A 61 -4.79 -5.32 -5.98
C ALA A 61 -4.25 -4.28 -4.97
N PRO A 62 -3.79 -3.10 -5.44
CA PRO A 62 -3.21 -2.07 -4.57
C PRO A 62 -4.26 -1.31 -3.75
N THR A 63 -5.54 -1.48 -4.07
CA THR A 63 -6.67 -0.83 -3.41
C THR A 63 -7.75 -1.86 -3.10
N GLN A 64 -8.63 -1.56 -2.15
CA GLN A 64 -9.75 -2.43 -1.79
C GLN A 64 -10.88 -2.31 -2.82
N ALA A 65 -10.63 -2.81 -4.03
CA ALA A 65 -11.59 -2.81 -5.14
C ALA A 65 -11.43 -4.06 -6.01
N ASN A 66 -12.53 -4.45 -6.67
CA ASN A 66 -12.50 -5.46 -7.72
C ASN A 66 -12.42 -4.75 -9.07
N ASP A 67 -11.21 -4.65 -9.60
CA ASP A 67 -11.00 -4.16 -10.96
C ASP A 67 -11.45 -5.22 -11.97
N LEU A 68 -12.40 -4.85 -12.83
CA LEU A 68 -12.96 -5.72 -13.87
C LEU A 68 -12.51 -5.33 -15.29
N THR A 69 -11.66 -4.31 -15.44
CA THR A 69 -11.27 -3.77 -16.75
C THR A 69 -10.53 -4.78 -17.65
N GLY A 70 -9.86 -5.77 -17.05
CA GLY A 70 -9.19 -6.86 -17.75
C GLY A 70 -9.85 -8.22 -17.61
N VAL A 71 -11.07 -8.29 -17.06
CA VAL A 71 -11.72 -9.57 -16.71
C VAL A 71 -12.47 -10.18 -17.89
N SER A 72 -12.31 -11.48 -18.10
CA SER A 72 -13.01 -12.25 -19.14
C SER A 72 -13.35 -13.66 -18.69
N TRP A 73 -14.25 -14.32 -19.43
CA TRP A 73 -14.55 -15.74 -19.27
C TRP A 73 -13.69 -16.56 -20.21
N SER A 74 -13.11 -17.66 -19.74
CA SER A 74 -12.71 -18.77 -20.62
C SER A 74 -13.95 -19.59 -20.97
N ASP A 75 -14.02 -20.04 -22.22
CA ASP A 75 -15.06 -20.97 -22.70
C ASP A 75 -15.12 -22.24 -21.83
#